data_AF-A0A822V616-F1
#
_entry.id   AF-A0A822V616-F1
#
_cell.length_a   1.000
_cell.length_b   1.000
_cell.length_c   1.000
_cell.angle_alpha   90.00
_cell.angle_beta   90.00
_cell.angle_gamma   90.00
#
_symmetry.space_group_name_H-M   'P 1'
#
loop_
_entity.id
_entity.type
_entity.pdbx_description
1 polymer ?
#
loop_
_entity_poly.entity_id
_entity_poly.type
_entity_poly.pdbx_seq_one_letter_code
_entity_poly.pdbx_strand_id
1 'polypeptide(L)'
;MARKPVARRIEELEARKRSLMARLAAQERRLEVRRKMLLGTWVTSELQQTAEEPDVQMLRDLLRRQLPRMALRDADRVLLEELLKEENADGNG
;
A
#
# COMPACT_ATOMS: atom_id res chain seq x y z
N MET A 1 -22.66 8.14 -48.97
CA MET A 1 -22.23 7.74 -47.61
C MET A 1 -20.70 7.69 -47.59
N ALA A 2 -20.04 8.84 -47.40
CA ALA A 2 -18.59 8.95 -47.52
C ALA A 2 -17.89 8.13 -46.42
N ARG A 3 -17.12 7.11 -46.82
CA ARG A 3 -16.24 6.37 -45.92
C ARG A 3 -15.29 7.38 -45.28
N LYS A 4 -15.31 7.53 -43.95
CA LYS A 4 -14.28 8.29 -43.24
C LYS A 4 -12.90 7.79 -43.70
N PRO A 5 -11.92 8.68 -43.98
CA PRO A 5 -10.60 8.26 -44.42
C PRO A 5 -9.98 7.36 -43.35
N VAL A 6 -9.29 6.30 -43.76
CA VAL A 6 -8.71 5.29 -42.86
C VAL A 6 -7.89 5.92 -41.73
N ALA A 7 -7.17 7.02 -42.03
CA ALA A 7 -6.44 7.82 -41.04
C ALA A 7 -7.31 8.32 -39.86
N ARG A 8 -8.49 8.88 -40.15
CA ARG A 8 -9.44 9.34 -39.10
C ARG A 8 -9.88 8.19 -38.20
N ARG A 9 -10.03 6.99 -38.76
CA ARG A 9 -10.46 5.81 -38.00
C ARG A 9 -9.33 5.24 -37.13
N ILE A 10 -8.08 5.33 -37.59
CA ILE A 10 -6.89 5.02 -36.79
C ILE A 10 -6.79 5.99 -35.61
N GLU A 11 -6.92 7.29 -35.85
CA GLU A 11 -6.91 8.31 -34.79
C GLU A 11 -8.01 8.08 -33.74
N GLU A 12 -9.24 7.76 -34.18
CA GLU A 12 -10.36 7.44 -33.28
C GLU A 12 -10.07 6.18 -32.43
N LEU A 13 -9.44 5.16 -33.00
CA LEU A 13 -9.07 3.93 -32.28
C LEU A 13 -7.93 4.16 -31.31
N GLU A 14 -6.93 4.95 -31.68
CA GLU A 14 -5.83 5.33 -30.78
C GLU A 14 -6.34 6.15 -29.60
N ALA A 15 -7.22 7.12 -29.84
CA ALA A 15 -7.82 7.93 -28.77
C ALA A 15 -8.60 7.04 -27.77
N ARG A 16 -9.36 6.06 -28.27
CA ARG A 16 -10.06 5.09 -27.43
C ARG A 16 -9.09 4.20 -26.64
N LYS A 17 -8.02 3.71 -27.26
CA LYS A 17 -6.97 2.92 -26.59
C LYS A 17 -6.33 3.71 -25.45
N ARG A 18 -5.94 4.98 -25.70
CA ARG A 18 -5.35 5.85 -24.67
C ARG A 18 -6.30 6.08 -23.50
N SER A 19 -7.59 6.29 -23.77
CA SER A 19 -8.63 6.44 -22.73
C SER A 19 -8.78 5.16 -21.88
N LEU A 20 -8.83 3.99 -22.53
CA LEU A 20 -8.91 2.71 -21.82
C LEU A 20 -7.66 2.44 -20.97
N MET A 21 -6.47 2.72 -21.49
CA MET A 21 -5.22 2.58 -20.73
C MET A 21 -5.18 3.53 -19.52
N ALA A 22 -5.62 4.77 -19.68
CA ALA A 22 -5.70 5.72 -18.58
C ALA A 22 -6.66 5.24 -17.47
N ARG A 23 -7.80 4.66 -17.85
CA ARG A 23 -8.76 4.07 -16.89
C ARG A 23 -8.19 2.86 -16.18
N LEU A 24 -7.47 2.00 -16.88
CA LEU A 24 -6.82 0.83 -16.29
C LEU A 24 -5.76 1.27 -15.27
N ALA A 25 -4.87 2.19 -15.65
CA ALA A 25 -3.86 2.72 -14.73
C ALA A 25 -4.48 3.40 -13.49
N ALA A 26 -5.60 4.11 -13.65
CA ALA A 26 -6.31 4.69 -12.52
C ALA A 26 -6.91 3.61 -11.59
N GLN A 27 -7.44 2.52 -12.16
CA GLN A 27 -7.96 1.40 -11.38
C GLN A 27 -6.85 0.66 -10.62
N GLU A 28 -5.71 0.42 -11.27
CA GLU A 28 -4.55 -0.22 -10.65
C GLU A 28 -4.04 0.61 -9.47
N ARG A 29 -3.90 1.93 -9.63
CA ARG A 29 -3.52 2.84 -8.53
C ARG A 29 -4.53 2.80 -7.38
N ARG A 30 -5.83 2.79 -7.68
CA ARG A 30 -6.89 2.67 -6.64
C ARG A 30 -6.77 1.35 -5.87
N LEU A 31 -6.53 0.24 -6.57
CA LEU A 31 -6.35 -1.06 -5.94
C LEU A 31 -5.06 -1.13 -5.13
N GLU A 32 -3.97 -0.54 -5.62
CA GLU A 32 -2.70 -0.45 -4.90
C GLU A 32 -2.86 0.31 -3.58
N VAL A 33 -3.48 1.50 -3.62
CA VAL A 33 -3.77 2.28 -2.41
C VAL A 33 -4.68 1.50 -1.45
N ARG A 34 -5.71 0.84 -1.98
CA ARG A 34 -6.62 0.03 -1.15
C ARG A 34 -5.90 -1.14 -0.48
N ARG A 35 -5.03 -1.85 -1.20
CA ARG A 35 -4.21 -2.94 -0.64
C ARG A 35 -3.28 -2.44 0.45
N LYS A 36 -2.58 -1.32 0.22
CA LYS A 36 -1.68 -0.71 1.21
C LYS A 36 -2.45 -0.27 2.46
N MET A 37 -3.62 0.36 2.30
CA MET A 37 -4.44 0.75 3.44
C MET A 37 -4.96 -0.46 4.21
N LEU A 38 -5.51 -1.47 3.54
CA LEU A 38 -6.02 -2.67 4.21
C LEU A 38 -4.93 -3.41 4.99
N LEU A 39 -3.75 -3.59 4.38
CA LEU A 39 -2.60 -4.19 5.07
C LEU A 39 -2.11 -3.33 6.22
N GLY A 40 -2.06 -1.99 6.06
CA GLY A 40 -1.66 -1.08 7.13
C GLY A 40 -2.62 -1.13 8.32
N THR A 41 -3.94 -1.07 8.07
CA THR A 41 -4.96 -1.19 9.12
C THR A 41 -4.88 -2.55 9.82
N TRP A 42 -4.74 -3.64 9.05
CA TRP A 42 -4.62 -4.97 9.62
C TRP A 42 -3.36 -5.11 10.49
N VAL A 43 -2.18 -4.78 9.96
CA VAL A 43 -0.92 -4.84 10.73
C VAL A 43 -0.99 -3.99 12.00
N THR A 44 -1.59 -2.80 11.94
CA THR A 44 -1.75 -1.96 13.14
C THR A 44 -2.64 -2.64 14.17
N SER A 45 -3.73 -3.27 13.74
CA SER A 45 -4.64 -4.02 14.62
C SER A 45 -4.00 -5.27 15.19
N GLU A 46 -3.16 -5.98 14.43
CA GLU A 46 -2.42 -7.15 14.92
C GLU A 46 -1.36 -6.74 15.93
N LEU A 47 -0.66 -5.62 15.69
CA LEU A 47 0.30 -5.09 16.65
C LEU A 47 -0.37 -4.70 17.97
N GLN A 48 -1.60 -4.20 17.96
CA GLN A 48 -2.37 -3.87 19.17
C GLN A 48 -2.84 -5.09 19.97
N GLN A 49 -2.79 -6.31 19.41
CA GLN A 49 -3.14 -7.53 20.13
C GLN A 49 -2.02 -7.92 21.10
N THR A 50 -2.39 -8.55 22.21
CA THR A 50 -1.47 -8.89 23.30
C THR A 50 -0.28 -9.71 22.78
N ALA A 51 0.92 -9.30 23.17
CA ALA A 51 2.21 -9.89 22.79
C ALA A 51 2.40 -11.39 23.14
N GLU A 52 1.40 -12.04 23.75
CA GLU A 52 1.44 -13.47 24.07
C GLU A 52 1.21 -14.35 22.84
N GLU A 53 0.68 -13.80 21.75
CA GLU A 53 0.52 -14.54 20.50
C GLU A 53 1.85 -14.61 19.70
N PRO A 54 2.34 -15.82 19.38
CA PRO A 54 3.64 -15.99 18.71
C PRO A 54 3.71 -15.33 17.33
N ASP A 55 2.56 -15.21 16.64
CA ASP A 55 2.46 -14.59 15.33
C ASP A 55 2.69 -13.07 15.40
N VAL A 56 2.18 -12.41 16.44
CA VAL A 56 2.37 -10.97 16.67
C VAL A 56 3.83 -10.66 16.98
N GLN A 57 4.48 -11.49 17.80
CA GLN A 57 5.90 -11.36 18.09
C GLN A 57 6.77 -11.55 16.84
N MET A 58 6.46 -12.56 16.01
CA MET A 58 7.15 -12.77 14.73
C MET A 58 6.98 -11.58 13.78
N LEU A 59 5.79 -10.97 13.74
CA LEU A 59 5.51 -9.78 12.95
C LEU A 59 6.34 -8.57 13.44
N ARG A 60 6.45 -8.36 14.75
CA ARG A 60 7.30 -7.30 15.33
C ARG A 60 8.76 -7.48 14.98
N ASP A 61 9.27 -8.70 15.08
CA ASP A 61 10.68 -8.98 14.77
C ASP A 61 10.98 -8.83 13.28
N LEU A 62 10.03 -9.20 12.42
CA LEU A 62 10.11 -8.92 10.99
C LEU A 62 10.15 -7.41 10.73
N LEU A 63 9.27 -6.62 11.36
CA LEU A 63 9.25 -5.17 11.20
C LEU A 63 10.56 -4.53 11.67
N ARG A 64 11.10 -4.93 12.83
CA ARG A 64 12.40 -4.43 13.33
C ARG A 64 13.56 -4.71 12.38
N ARG A 65 13.53 -5.86 11.67
CA ARG A 65 14.55 -6.21 10.66
C ARG A 65 14.38 -5.45 9.34
N GLN A 66 13.15 -5.13 8.96
CA GLN A 66 12.84 -4.48 7.69
C GLN A 66 12.90 -2.94 7.77
N LEU A 67 12.53 -2.32 8.89
CA LEU A 67 12.55 -0.85 9.05
C LEU A 67 13.90 -0.21 8.69
N PRO A 68 15.07 -0.76 9.05
CA PRO A 68 16.37 -0.21 8.62
C PRO A 68 16.60 -0.30 7.11
N ARG A 69 15.96 -1.26 6.44
CA ARG A 69 16.11 -1.53 5.00
C ARG A 69 15.14 -0.72 4.15
N MET A 70 14.08 -0.20 4.75
CA MET A 70 13.09 0.62 4.04
C MET A 70 13.64 2.04 3.85
N ALA A 71 13.48 2.57 2.63
CA ALA A 71 13.76 3.96 2.30
C ALA A 71 12.64 4.88 2.83
N LEU A 72 12.53 4.94 4.16
CA LEU A 72 11.61 5.80 4.89
C LEU A 72 12.27 7.15 5.19
N ARG A 73 11.45 8.19 5.32
CA ARG A 73 11.92 9.47 5.88
C ARG A 73 12.18 9.28 7.37
N ASP A 74 13.08 10.08 7.94
CA ASP A 74 13.43 9.97 9.36
C ASP A 74 12.21 10.14 10.28
N ALA A 75 11.28 11.04 9.93
CA ALA A 75 10.02 11.21 10.67
C ALA A 75 9.14 9.95 10.66
N ASP A 76 9.01 9.28 9.50
CA ASP A 76 8.20 8.06 9.38
C ASP A 76 8.84 6.88 10.13
N ARG A 77 10.19 6.85 10.17
CA ARG A 77 10.96 5.85 10.93
C ARG A 77 10.69 5.98 12.43
N VAL A 78 10.77 7.20 12.97
CA VAL A 78 10.52 7.45 14.40
C VAL A 78 9.12 7.02 14.80
N LEU A 79 8.10 7.38 14.01
CA LEU A 79 6.71 7.01 14.28
C LEU A 79 6.48 5.49 14.32
N LEU A 80 7.12 4.74 13.41
CA LEU A 80 7.03 3.27 13.41
C LEU A 80 7.80 2.62 14.55
N GLU A 81 8.93 3.21 14.97
CA GLU A 81 9.68 2.73 16.13
C GLU A 81 8.96 3.00 17.45
N GLU A 82 8.25 4.13 17.58
CA GLU A 82 7.40 4.46 18.72
C GLU A 82 6.24 3.46 18.84
N LEU A 83 5.54 3.18 17.73
CA LEU A 83 4.47 2.18 17.69
C LEU A 83 4.93 0.80 18.18
N LEU A 84 6.17 0.40 17.88
CA LEU A 84 6.75 -0.88 18.33
C LEU A 84 7.27 -0.85 19.78
N LYS A 85 7.37 0.33 20.41
CA LYS A 85 7.84 0.53 21.78
C LYS A 85 6.71 0.74 22.78
N GLU A 86 5.64 1.46 22.39
CA GLU A 86 4.51 1.81 23.28
C GLU A 86 3.88 0.59 23.94
N GLU A 87 3.71 -0.51 23.22
CA GLU A 87 3.05 -1.68 23.78
C GLU A 87 3.96 -2.52 24.71
N ASN A 88 5.28 -2.41 24.60
CA ASN A 88 6.17 -2.99 25.61
C ASN A 88 6.03 -2.25 26.97
N ALA A 89 5.50 -1.03 26.98
CA ALA A 89 5.28 -0.24 28.19
C ALA A 89 3.91 -0.51 28.83
N ASP A 90 2.91 -0.91 28.05
CA ASP A 90 1.53 -1.16 28.52
C ASP A 90 1.29 -2.61 29.00
N GLY A 91 2.31 -3.47 28.99
CA GLY A 91 2.29 -4.82 29.57
C GLY A 91 2.33 -4.87 31.11
N ASN A 92 1.90 -3.82 31.81
CA ASN A 92 1.78 -3.81 33.27
C ASN A 92 0.39 -3.27 33.68
N GLY A 93 -0.56 -4.19 33.78
CA GLY A 93 -1.93 -3.95 34.26
C GLY A 93 -2.74 -5.24 34.33
#